data_AF-G3Y9N7-F1
#
_entry.id   AF-G3Y9N7-F1
#
_cell.length_a   1.000
_cell.length_b   1.000
_cell.length_c   1.000
_cell.angle_alpha   90.00
_cell.angle_beta   90.00
_cell.angle_gamma   90.00
#
_symmetry.space_group_name_H-M   'P 1'
#
loop_
_entity.id
_entity.type
_entity.pdbx_description
1 polymer ?
#
loop_
_entity_poly.entity_id
_entity_poly.type
_entity_poly.pdbx_seq_one_letter_code
_entity_poly.pdbx_strand_id
1 'polypeptide(L)'
;MWSMRLFPGRLPPTLTIRVSTPSSPETDTTSSETASGVQTPATEIQSEAEESTRDGPEKQRRASTVLISQNSDDMRRILENVGSSGTQKLQPLCCGGGCCRSKPLVNFTPPLAGVKAITPPDNKAYQCLKLNVDYLTLDSELSNVAPLPEKTVSFSSVPGYAVDVELGPADHPPSFVQPHPPYNVYRAPLYHARELTGSGAEKRTYHFDIDVTDYPAESGNVDFIVGGAIGVCPKNKEEEVDDIFNQLGVPKFIRDKKIVVRTEKGRWPTIWGDDQPRELITTRRELLSWCSDIQSYAPNKALFRLLGEYASDPSEKKILLFLSSAQGQGAFCDLRTSSHVTVSQLLHAFPSSHPPLDHLLSVLNTLMPRFYSLSQDPLLSCKQKGSVTRRVIEVAVTVAESDDWKGGLRTGVGSGYLERVARRLIDAEKKGIDPQTLDLHVPMFRGLMANPLAKRFASDGPMLLIGAGVGIAPFRGFVQRRLQSANCANKVWVLQGVRDSLLDELYRGEWGVEEEKVRTVVQSRRGESKYVQEEVRNQADLVWYVINALDGRVFVCGSGKGMGEGVEAALIDVAMAKGNLNMEEATLFWENKKEAGQYIAETW
;
A
#
# COMPACT_ATOMS: atom_id res chain seq x y z
N MET A 1 50.73 15.33 45.24
CA MET A 1 51.26 15.60 46.60
C MET A 1 50.51 14.69 47.57
N TRP A 2 51.12 13.56 48.00
CA TRP A 2 50.63 12.62 49.05
C TRP A 2 49.23 11.94 48.83
N SER A 3 48.90 10.73 49.29
CA SER A 3 49.67 9.49 49.57
C SER A 3 48.69 8.28 49.64
N MET A 4 49.20 7.05 49.46
CA MET A 4 48.46 5.76 49.40
C MET A 4 47.85 5.25 50.73
N ARG A 5 46.83 4.36 50.63
CA ARG A 5 46.62 3.03 51.31
C ARG A 5 45.13 2.58 51.13
N LEU A 6 44.73 1.37 50.70
CA LEU A 6 44.93 -0.02 51.21
C LEU A 6 44.30 -0.21 52.62
N PHE A 7 43.51 -1.25 53.00
CA PHE A 7 43.20 -2.58 52.41
C PHE A 7 41.77 -3.11 52.93
N PRO A 8 41.43 -4.40 53.24
CA PRO A 8 40.35 -5.19 52.57
C PRO A 8 39.14 -5.68 53.44
N GLY A 9 38.16 -6.41 52.86
CA GLY A 9 37.41 -7.45 53.64
C GLY A 9 35.97 -7.91 53.27
N ARG A 10 35.85 -9.17 52.83
CA ARG A 10 34.85 -10.24 53.19
C ARG A 10 33.31 -10.13 52.94
N LEU A 11 32.79 -11.19 52.29
CA LEU A 11 31.43 -11.82 52.36
C LEU A 11 31.17 -12.52 53.73
N PRO A 12 30.05 -13.21 54.05
CA PRO A 12 28.74 -13.44 53.37
C PRO A 12 27.57 -12.89 54.28
N PRO A 13 26.33 -13.43 54.45
CA PRO A 13 25.57 -14.53 53.80
C PRO A 13 24.07 -14.24 53.47
N THR A 14 23.34 -15.31 53.13
CA THR A 14 21.91 -15.43 52.75
C THR A 14 20.93 -15.48 53.95
N LEU A 15 19.65 -15.13 53.75
CA LEU A 15 18.57 -15.53 54.67
C LEU A 15 17.21 -15.69 53.97
N THR A 16 16.54 -16.81 54.24
CA THR A 16 15.25 -17.25 53.65
C THR A 16 14.17 -17.22 54.73
N ILE A 17 12.99 -16.64 54.48
CA ILE A 17 11.82 -16.79 55.39
C ILE A 17 10.54 -17.09 54.59
N ARG A 18 9.78 -18.06 55.11
CA ARG A 18 8.48 -18.53 54.62
C ARG A 18 7.34 -17.62 55.11
N VAL A 19 6.21 -17.61 54.41
CA VAL A 19 4.90 -17.35 55.04
C VAL A 19 3.95 -18.50 54.71
N SER A 20 3.18 -18.92 55.71
CA SER A 20 2.38 -20.14 55.74
C SER A 20 0.87 -19.87 55.66
N THR A 21 0.14 -20.81 55.05
CA THR A 21 -1.33 -20.91 55.10
C THR A 21 -1.83 -21.38 56.47
N PRO A 22 -3.08 -21.05 56.85
CA PRO A 22 -3.79 -21.72 57.94
C PRO A 22 -4.50 -23.02 57.50
N SER A 23 -4.56 -24.00 58.40
CA SER A 23 -5.22 -25.31 58.32
C SER A 23 -6.75 -25.22 58.57
N SER A 24 -7.62 -25.96 57.84
CA SER A 24 -8.10 -27.35 58.11
C SER A 24 -9.02 -27.49 59.35
N PRO A 25 -9.85 -28.56 59.52
CA PRO A 25 -10.02 -29.80 58.74
C PRO A 25 -11.52 -29.99 58.28
N GLU A 26 -12.09 -31.10 57.78
CA GLU A 26 -11.89 -32.55 57.99
C GLU A 26 -12.17 -33.43 56.74
N THR A 27 -11.72 -34.68 56.87
CA THR A 27 -11.90 -35.96 56.14
C THR A 27 -13.19 -36.16 55.29
N ASP A 28 -13.25 -37.04 54.28
CA ASP A 28 -12.69 -38.41 54.29
C ASP A 28 -12.40 -39.10 52.91
N THR A 29 -11.41 -40.01 52.96
CA THR A 29 -11.11 -41.26 52.21
C THR A 29 -11.62 -41.61 50.77
N THR A 30 -10.63 -41.97 49.90
CA THR A 30 -10.54 -43.13 48.93
C THR A 30 -11.68 -43.44 47.92
N SER A 31 -11.47 -44.01 46.72
CA SER A 31 -10.30 -44.49 45.94
C SER A 31 -10.78 -44.91 44.53
N SER A 32 -9.86 -45.07 43.54
CA SER A 32 -9.95 -45.98 42.35
C SER A 32 -11.16 -45.84 41.39
N GLU A 33 -11.12 -46.14 40.09
CA GLU A 33 -10.11 -46.50 39.08
C GLU A 33 -10.80 -46.39 37.69
N THR A 34 -10.07 -46.52 36.58
CA THR A 34 -10.56 -46.84 35.21
C THR A 34 -11.61 -45.89 34.56
N ALA A 35 -11.34 -45.16 33.47
CA ALA A 35 -10.89 -45.54 32.12
C ALA A 35 -12.02 -45.84 31.11
N SER A 36 -11.86 -45.28 29.90
CA SER A 36 -12.59 -45.56 28.64
C SER A 36 -14.05 -45.09 28.54
N GLY A 37 -14.53 -44.84 27.30
CA GLY A 37 -15.94 -44.61 27.00
C GLY A 37 -16.24 -43.46 26.04
N VAL A 38 -15.81 -43.58 24.78
CA VAL A 38 -16.35 -42.73 23.68
C VAL A 38 -17.83 -43.06 23.46
N GLN A 39 -18.70 -42.04 23.36
CA GLN A 39 -19.85 -42.06 22.44
C GLN A 39 -20.55 -40.69 22.33
N THR A 40 -20.77 -40.26 21.08
CA THR A 40 -21.74 -39.23 20.70
C THR A 40 -23.03 -39.95 20.27
N PRO A 41 -24.21 -39.43 20.64
CA PRO A 41 -25.16 -38.93 19.63
C PRO A 41 -25.73 -37.55 20.04
N ALA A 42 -25.86 -36.57 19.14
CA ALA A 42 -26.86 -36.43 18.08
C ALA A 42 -28.24 -35.90 18.56
N THR A 43 -28.49 -34.63 18.23
CA THR A 43 -29.74 -34.02 17.72
C THR A 43 -31.10 -34.28 18.40
N GLU A 44 -31.73 -33.22 18.93
CA GLU A 44 -33.05 -32.63 18.52
C GLU A 44 -33.55 -31.67 19.63
N ILE A 45 -33.62 -30.35 19.39
CA ILE A 45 -34.77 -29.55 18.92
C ILE A 45 -36.04 -29.70 19.78
N GLN A 46 -36.34 -28.66 20.58
CA GLN A 46 -37.67 -28.03 20.87
C GLN A 46 -37.53 -27.26 22.20
N SER A 47 -37.40 -25.92 22.19
CA SER A 47 -38.44 -24.90 21.99
C SER A 47 -39.22 -24.57 23.27
N GLU A 48 -38.96 -23.38 23.82
CA GLU A 48 -39.99 -22.59 24.49
C GLU A 48 -39.66 -21.11 24.29
N ALA A 49 -40.69 -20.29 24.09
CA ALA A 49 -40.57 -18.90 23.68
C ALA A 49 -41.29 -18.01 24.69
N GLU A 50 -40.64 -16.92 25.10
CA GLU A 50 -41.33 -15.78 25.68
C GLU A 50 -40.96 -14.52 24.90
N GLU A 51 -41.98 -13.83 24.38
CA GLU A 51 -41.83 -12.56 23.71
C GLU A 51 -41.57 -11.43 24.72
N SER A 52 -40.57 -10.60 24.45
CA SER A 52 -40.56 -9.23 24.95
C SER A 52 -40.24 -8.28 23.80
N THR A 53 -40.83 -7.09 23.84
CA THR A 53 -41.05 -6.27 22.64
C THR A 53 -40.16 -5.03 22.59
N ARG A 54 -39.79 -4.65 21.35
CA ARG A 54 -39.17 -3.36 20.94
C ARG A 54 -37.75 -3.09 21.46
N ASP A 55 -36.77 -3.25 20.58
CA ASP A 55 -36.21 -2.07 19.88
C ASP A 55 -35.49 -2.47 18.58
N GLY A 56 -35.31 -1.51 17.67
CA GLY A 56 -34.75 -1.77 16.33
C GLY A 56 -33.23 -2.05 16.36
N PRO A 57 -32.68 -2.89 15.45
CA PRO A 57 -31.26 -3.18 15.46
C PRO A 57 -30.47 -2.00 14.87
N GLU A 58 -29.84 -1.21 15.75
CA GLU A 58 -28.64 -0.46 15.40
C GLU A 58 -27.59 -1.43 14.84
N LYS A 59 -27.44 -1.47 13.52
CA LYS A 59 -26.34 -2.18 12.88
C LYS A 59 -25.04 -1.43 13.17
N GLN A 60 -24.38 -1.77 14.27
CA GLN A 60 -22.94 -1.51 14.45
C GLN A 60 -22.19 -2.11 13.25
N ARG A 61 -21.89 -1.27 12.26
CA ARG A 61 -20.98 -1.60 11.16
C ARG A 61 -19.58 -1.70 11.74
N ARG A 62 -19.15 -2.91 12.12
CA ARG A 62 -17.72 -3.20 12.30
C ARG A 62 -16.97 -2.75 11.04
N ALA A 63 -15.95 -1.91 11.22
CA ALA A 63 -15.14 -1.41 10.13
C ALA A 63 -14.25 -2.53 9.57
N SER A 64 -14.81 -3.29 8.62
CA SER A 64 -14.04 -4.26 7.83
C SER A 64 -13.17 -3.52 6.83
N THR A 65 -11.87 -3.36 7.13
CA THR A 65 -10.86 -2.83 6.20
C THR A 65 -10.38 -3.90 5.22
N VAL A 66 -11.29 -4.60 4.56
CA VAL A 66 -10.96 -5.40 3.38
C VAL A 66 -10.78 -4.45 2.20
N LEU A 67 -9.54 -4.23 1.82
CA LEU A 67 -9.15 -3.56 0.57
C LEU A 67 -9.46 -4.50 -0.59
N ILE A 68 -10.60 -4.32 -1.24
CA ILE A 68 -11.12 -5.25 -2.28
C ILE A 68 -10.37 -5.12 -3.63
N SER A 69 -9.64 -4.03 -3.87
CA SER A 69 -8.89 -3.77 -5.11
C SER A 69 -7.93 -2.60 -4.91
N GLN A 70 -6.67 -2.72 -5.32
CA GLN A 70 -5.67 -1.64 -5.26
C GLN A 70 -5.45 -0.94 -6.61
N ASN A 71 -5.81 -1.57 -7.73
CA ASN A 71 -5.60 -1.02 -9.08
C ASN A 71 -6.72 -1.41 -10.07
N SER A 72 -6.61 -0.95 -11.32
CA SER A 72 -7.56 -1.22 -12.40
C SER A 72 -7.53 -2.68 -12.90
N ASP A 73 -6.40 -3.37 -12.74
CA ASP A 73 -6.19 -4.76 -13.16
C ASP A 73 -6.81 -5.78 -12.18
N ASP A 74 -6.86 -5.47 -10.88
CA ASP A 74 -7.60 -6.28 -9.89
C ASP A 74 -9.10 -6.32 -10.26
N MET A 75 -9.67 -5.14 -10.56
CA MET A 75 -11.04 -5.02 -11.05
C MET A 75 -11.26 -5.77 -12.36
N ARG A 76 -10.25 -5.81 -13.24
CA ARG A 76 -10.33 -6.53 -14.52
C ARG A 76 -10.47 -8.04 -14.31
N ARG A 77 -9.71 -8.63 -13.38
CA ARG A 77 -9.78 -10.07 -13.03
C ARG A 77 -11.09 -10.47 -12.37
N ILE A 78 -11.62 -9.60 -11.53
CA ILE A 78 -12.96 -9.74 -10.92
C ILE A 78 -14.05 -9.85 -12.01
N LEU A 79 -13.86 -9.21 -13.17
CA LEU A 79 -14.78 -9.26 -14.31
C LEU A 79 -14.46 -10.44 -15.26
N GLU A 80 -13.19 -10.75 -15.49
CA GLU A 80 -12.75 -11.83 -16.40
C GLU A 80 -12.98 -13.25 -15.82
N ASN A 81 -12.90 -13.43 -14.51
CA ASN A 81 -13.19 -14.73 -13.86
C ASN A 81 -14.70 -15.04 -13.75
N VAL A 82 -15.58 -14.08 -14.05
CA VAL A 82 -17.03 -14.31 -14.14
C VAL A 82 -17.37 -14.63 -15.59
N GLY A 83 -17.21 -15.90 -15.95
CA GLY A 83 -17.70 -16.43 -17.22
C GLY A 83 -19.18 -16.13 -17.44
N SER A 84 -19.62 -16.20 -18.70
CA SER A 84 -20.84 -15.58 -19.27
C SER A 84 -22.21 -16.02 -18.72
N SER A 85 -22.28 -16.67 -17.57
CA SER A 85 -23.50 -17.08 -16.84
C SER A 85 -23.34 -16.87 -15.33
N GLY A 86 -23.44 -15.62 -14.85
CA GLY A 86 -23.04 -15.23 -13.49
C GLY A 86 -23.98 -14.31 -12.71
N THR A 87 -25.26 -14.18 -13.09
CA THR A 87 -26.20 -13.19 -12.50
C THR A 87 -26.53 -13.37 -11.01
N GLN A 88 -26.15 -14.48 -10.37
CA GLN A 88 -26.44 -14.78 -8.95
C GLN A 88 -25.26 -14.63 -7.96
N LYS A 89 -24.05 -14.24 -8.38
CA LYS A 89 -22.91 -13.99 -7.45
C LYS A 89 -22.30 -12.57 -7.52
N LEU A 90 -22.98 -11.62 -8.16
CA LEU A 90 -22.55 -10.23 -8.34
C LEU A 90 -22.70 -9.31 -7.10
N GLN A 91 -23.14 -9.83 -5.94
CA GLN A 91 -23.55 -9.00 -4.80
C GLN A 91 -22.43 -8.27 -4.03
N PRO A 92 -21.22 -8.84 -3.81
CA PRO A 92 -20.15 -8.15 -3.06
C PRO A 92 -19.28 -7.20 -3.91
N LEU A 93 -19.34 -7.33 -5.24
CA LEU A 93 -18.37 -6.74 -6.18
C LEU A 93 -18.99 -5.62 -7.05
N CYS A 94 -20.18 -5.16 -6.66
CA CYS A 94 -20.93 -4.10 -7.33
C CYS A 94 -20.39 -2.71 -6.94
N CYS A 95 -20.30 -1.79 -7.91
CA CYS A 95 -19.68 -0.47 -7.77
C CYS A 95 -20.49 0.56 -6.94
N GLY A 96 -21.18 0.13 -5.88
CA GLY A 96 -22.00 0.97 -5.00
C GLY A 96 -23.27 1.57 -5.65
N GLY A 97 -23.58 1.22 -6.90
CA GLY A 97 -24.56 1.96 -7.72
C GLY A 97 -25.48 1.11 -8.62
N GLY A 98 -25.59 -0.21 -8.39
CA GLY A 98 -26.57 -1.07 -9.08
C GLY A 98 -26.17 -1.55 -10.49
N CYS A 99 -25.08 -2.33 -10.60
CA CYS A 99 -24.45 -2.81 -11.84
C CYS A 99 -25.34 -3.50 -12.90
N CYS A 100 -26.59 -3.89 -12.63
CA CYS A 100 -27.28 -4.92 -13.43
C CYS A 100 -28.07 -4.42 -14.65
N ARG A 101 -27.98 -3.14 -15.04
CA ARG A 101 -28.75 -2.57 -16.18
C ARG A 101 -27.99 -1.47 -16.93
N SER A 102 -26.99 -1.86 -17.73
CA SER A 102 -26.57 -1.02 -18.86
C SER A 102 -27.78 -0.82 -19.80
N LYS A 103 -28.05 0.42 -20.19
CA LYS A 103 -29.12 0.74 -21.15
C LYS A 103 -28.48 1.19 -22.46
N PRO A 104 -28.88 0.67 -23.63
CA PRO A 104 -28.42 1.22 -24.89
C PRO A 104 -28.89 2.67 -25.01
N LEU A 105 -28.12 3.48 -25.72
CA LEU A 105 -28.63 4.72 -26.31
C LEU A 105 -29.67 4.35 -27.37
N VAL A 106 -30.67 5.20 -27.58
CA VAL A 106 -31.70 4.94 -28.60
C VAL A 106 -31.07 5.14 -29.98
N ASN A 107 -31.00 4.07 -30.76
CA ASN A 107 -30.46 4.14 -32.13
C ASN A 107 -31.40 4.97 -33.02
N PHE A 108 -30.97 6.18 -33.39
CA PHE A 108 -31.63 6.96 -34.43
C PHE A 108 -31.10 6.54 -35.80
N THR A 109 -31.96 5.98 -36.65
CA THR A 109 -31.64 5.75 -38.06
C THR A 109 -31.58 7.09 -38.80
N PRO A 110 -30.47 7.46 -39.48
CA PRO A 110 -30.39 8.70 -40.24
C PRO A 110 -31.22 8.60 -41.54
N PRO A 111 -31.68 9.73 -42.13
CA PRO A 111 -31.34 11.10 -41.78
C PRO A 111 -32.52 11.87 -41.14
N LEU A 112 -32.27 12.49 -39.98
CA LEU A 112 -33.20 13.43 -39.35
C LEU A 112 -32.54 14.81 -39.21
N ALA A 113 -32.95 15.73 -40.08
CA ALA A 113 -32.64 17.15 -39.92
C ALA A 113 -33.24 17.63 -38.59
N GLY A 114 -32.38 17.99 -37.63
CA GLY A 114 -32.79 18.41 -36.28
C GLY A 114 -32.09 17.70 -35.12
N VAL A 115 -31.34 16.61 -35.36
CA VAL A 115 -30.53 15.98 -34.31
C VAL A 115 -29.41 16.92 -33.88
N LYS A 116 -29.42 17.35 -32.61
CA LYS A 116 -28.32 18.11 -32.03
C LYS A 116 -27.17 17.17 -31.67
N ALA A 117 -26.25 17.02 -32.63
CA ALA A 117 -25.01 16.28 -32.42
C ALA A 117 -24.22 16.87 -31.24
N ILE A 118 -23.54 16.00 -30.50
CA ILE A 118 -22.52 16.40 -29.55
C ILE A 118 -21.26 16.76 -30.31
N THR A 119 -20.60 17.84 -29.90
CA THR A 119 -19.25 18.18 -30.35
C THR A 119 -18.29 17.83 -29.21
N PRO A 120 -17.54 16.72 -29.29
CA PRO A 120 -16.57 16.37 -28.25
C PRO A 120 -15.43 17.41 -28.19
N PRO A 121 -14.81 17.64 -27.02
CA PRO A 121 -13.68 18.55 -26.90
C PRO A 121 -12.49 18.13 -27.78
N ASP A 122 -12.07 19.01 -28.69
CA ASP A 122 -10.88 18.80 -29.51
C ASP A 122 -9.61 19.18 -28.76
N ASN A 123 -9.24 18.34 -27.78
CA ASN A 123 -8.00 18.47 -27.05
C ASN A 123 -7.36 17.10 -26.76
N LYS A 124 -6.04 17.09 -26.58
CA LYS A 124 -5.26 15.88 -26.36
C LYS A 124 -5.71 15.10 -25.11
N ALA A 125 -6.08 15.80 -24.03
CA ALA A 125 -6.50 15.17 -22.78
C ALA A 125 -7.77 14.33 -22.96
N TYR A 126 -8.75 14.85 -23.71
CA TYR A 126 -9.99 14.18 -24.08
C TYR A 126 -9.74 13.03 -25.07
N GLN A 127 -8.97 13.26 -26.13
CA GLN A 127 -8.61 12.22 -27.11
C GLN A 127 -7.92 11.01 -26.43
N CYS A 128 -7.04 11.26 -25.43
CA CYS A 128 -6.41 10.21 -24.63
C CYS A 128 -7.38 9.41 -23.75
N LEU A 129 -8.60 9.89 -23.47
CA LEU A 129 -9.63 9.12 -22.74
C LEU A 129 -10.27 8.03 -23.63
N LYS A 130 -10.12 8.09 -24.95
CA LYS A 130 -10.67 7.12 -25.93
C LYS A 130 -12.15 6.80 -25.73
N LEU A 131 -12.93 7.81 -25.34
CA LEU A 131 -14.36 7.69 -25.09
C LEU A 131 -15.14 7.49 -26.40
N ASN A 132 -15.88 6.39 -26.51
CA ASN A 132 -16.91 6.27 -27.54
C ASN A 132 -18.16 7.02 -27.08
N VAL A 133 -18.55 8.03 -27.86
CA VAL A 133 -19.77 8.84 -27.65
C VAL A 133 -20.60 8.95 -28.95
N ASP A 134 -20.35 8.08 -29.93
CA ASP A 134 -20.80 8.24 -31.33
C ASP A 134 -22.33 8.29 -31.47
N TYR A 135 -23.04 7.61 -30.57
CA TYR A 135 -24.51 7.55 -30.52
C TYR A 135 -25.13 8.56 -29.53
N LEU A 136 -24.31 9.39 -28.88
CA LEU A 136 -24.77 10.33 -27.85
C LEU A 136 -25.10 11.69 -28.49
N THR A 137 -26.32 12.16 -28.25
CA THR A 137 -26.83 13.44 -28.75
C THR A 137 -27.21 14.36 -27.58
N LEU A 138 -27.29 15.67 -27.81
CA LEU A 138 -27.73 16.60 -26.75
C LEU A 138 -29.16 16.30 -26.27
N ASP A 139 -30.01 15.75 -27.13
CA ASP A 139 -31.40 15.38 -26.83
C ASP A 139 -31.53 13.94 -26.26
N SER A 140 -30.45 13.14 -26.19
CA SER A 140 -30.48 11.75 -25.66
C SER A 140 -30.92 11.68 -24.19
N GLU A 141 -31.94 10.88 -23.87
CA GLU A 141 -32.40 10.74 -22.48
C GLU A 141 -31.42 9.92 -21.62
N LEU A 142 -30.96 10.51 -20.52
CA LEU A 142 -30.07 9.88 -19.55
C LEU A 142 -30.86 9.52 -18.30
N SER A 143 -30.81 8.25 -17.89
CA SER A 143 -31.53 7.73 -16.73
C SER A 143 -30.56 7.23 -15.66
N ASN A 144 -30.98 7.27 -14.40
CA ASN A 144 -30.15 6.92 -13.24
C ASN A 144 -28.78 7.63 -13.27
N VAL A 145 -28.80 8.92 -13.63
CA VAL A 145 -27.67 9.84 -13.44
C VAL A 145 -27.39 9.89 -11.94
N ALA A 146 -26.12 9.76 -11.55
CA ALA A 146 -25.73 9.82 -10.15
C ALA A 146 -26.22 11.14 -9.49
N PRO A 147 -26.63 11.12 -8.22
CA PRO A 147 -26.98 12.35 -7.51
C PRO A 147 -25.76 13.28 -7.45
N LEU A 148 -26.00 14.59 -7.45
CA LEU A 148 -24.93 15.56 -7.17
C LEU A 148 -24.35 15.22 -5.79
N PRO A 149 -23.02 15.06 -5.64
CA PRO A 149 -22.43 14.83 -4.34
C PRO A 149 -22.72 16.00 -3.40
N GLU A 150 -22.78 15.71 -2.10
CA GLU A 150 -22.93 16.75 -1.09
C GLU A 150 -21.61 17.53 -0.93
N LYS A 151 -21.74 18.85 -0.77
CA LYS A 151 -20.60 19.73 -0.53
C LYS A 151 -20.25 19.72 0.97
N THR A 152 -19.51 18.70 1.40
CA THR A 152 -19.13 18.49 2.81
C THR A 152 -17.96 19.36 3.28
N VAL A 153 -17.23 20.01 2.37
CA VAL A 153 -16.09 20.88 2.67
C VAL A 153 -16.43 22.34 2.39
N SER A 154 -16.00 23.23 3.27
CA SER A 154 -16.10 24.69 3.08
C SER A 154 -14.86 25.44 3.59
N PHE A 155 -14.66 26.66 3.09
CA PHE A 155 -13.56 27.54 3.49
C PHE A 155 -14.08 28.85 4.10
N SER A 156 -13.45 29.32 5.18
CA SER A 156 -13.63 30.70 5.67
C SER A 156 -12.29 31.42 5.86
N SER A 157 -12.37 32.74 6.06
CA SER A 157 -11.23 33.52 6.55
C SER A 157 -10.73 32.99 7.89
N VAL A 158 -9.44 33.21 8.15
CA VAL A 158 -8.81 32.90 9.44
C VAL A 158 -9.26 33.94 10.47
N PRO A 159 -9.72 33.52 11.67
CA PRO A 159 -10.01 34.43 12.77
C PRO A 159 -8.79 35.26 13.18
N GLY A 160 -8.99 36.46 13.73
CA GLY A 160 -7.89 37.35 14.12
C GLY A 160 -6.87 36.71 15.08
N TYR A 161 -7.33 35.85 16.00
CA TYR A 161 -6.46 35.12 16.94
C TYR A 161 -5.59 34.04 16.29
N ALA A 162 -5.91 33.63 15.05
CA ALA A 162 -5.27 32.50 14.36
C ALA A 162 -4.32 32.95 13.23
N VAL A 163 -4.13 34.27 13.06
CA VAL A 163 -3.22 34.84 12.05
C VAL A 163 -1.78 34.39 12.29
N ASP A 164 -1.35 34.38 13.54
CA ASP A 164 0.03 34.08 13.96
C ASP A 164 0.30 32.57 14.15
N VAL A 165 -0.68 31.70 13.91
CA VAL A 165 -0.49 30.23 13.98
C VAL A 165 0.48 29.78 12.90
N GLU A 166 1.69 29.39 13.27
CA GLU A 166 2.67 28.84 12.34
C GLU A 166 2.21 27.49 11.78
N LEU A 167 2.47 27.27 10.49
CA LEU A 167 2.23 26.00 9.81
C LEU A 167 3.52 25.16 9.85
N GLY A 168 3.38 23.85 9.59
CA GLY A 168 4.52 22.94 9.54
C GLY A 168 5.49 23.23 8.37
N PRO A 169 6.67 22.59 8.37
CA PRO A 169 7.64 22.76 7.29
C PRO A 169 7.11 22.17 5.97
N ALA A 170 7.45 22.81 4.84
CA ALA A 170 6.84 22.54 3.53
C ALA A 170 7.15 21.17 2.90
N ASP A 171 8.03 20.39 3.52
CA ASP A 171 8.39 19.00 3.17
C ASP A 171 7.80 17.95 4.13
N HIS A 172 6.99 18.38 5.09
CA HIS A 172 6.24 17.53 6.01
C HIS A 172 4.73 17.76 5.82
N PRO A 173 3.88 16.73 5.99
CA PRO A 173 2.44 16.91 6.00
C PRO A 173 1.96 17.73 7.22
N PRO A 174 0.80 18.42 7.13
CA PRO A 174 0.22 19.15 8.26
C PRO A 174 -0.01 18.26 9.48
N SER A 175 0.00 18.83 10.69
CA SER A 175 -0.06 18.08 11.95
C SER A 175 -1.32 17.25 12.17
N PHE A 176 -2.40 17.51 11.43
CA PHE A 176 -3.64 16.70 11.44
C PHE A 176 -3.60 15.50 10.47
N VAL A 177 -2.60 15.40 9.59
CA VAL A 177 -2.41 14.30 8.64
C VAL A 177 -1.53 13.23 9.29
N GLN A 178 -2.12 12.48 10.23
CA GLN A 178 -1.41 11.46 11.03
C GLN A 178 -1.75 10.03 10.60
N PRO A 179 -0.83 9.06 10.86
CA PRO A 179 -1.12 7.63 10.80
C PRO A 179 -2.17 7.21 11.86
N HIS A 180 -2.60 5.95 11.80
CA HIS A 180 -3.45 5.41 12.87
C HIS A 180 -2.71 5.49 14.23
N PRO A 181 -3.37 5.85 15.34
CA PRO A 181 -2.73 5.84 16.67
C PRO A 181 -2.13 4.46 17.03
N PRO A 182 -1.04 4.38 17.81
CA PRO A 182 -0.34 5.47 18.50
C PRO A 182 0.76 6.17 17.69
N TYR A 183 0.89 5.85 16.39
CA TYR A 183 1.96 6.37 15.54
C TYR A 183 1.78 7.86 15.24
N ASN A 184 2.87 8.55 14.89
CA ASN A 184 2.86 9.92 14.35
C ASN A 184 3.78 9.97 13.12
N VAL A 185 3.55 10.91 12.20
CA VAL A 185 4.51 11.17 11.11
C VAL A 185 5.77 11.82 11.72
N TYR A 186 6.91 11.18 11.47
CA TYR A 186 8.25 11.64 11.82
C TYR A 186 8.94 12.20 10.57
N ARG A 187 9.55 13.38 10.70
CA ARG A 187 10.36 14.01 9.65
C ARG A 187 11.75 13.37 9.68
N ALA A 188 11.91 12.20 9.04
CA ALA A 188 13.15 11.42 9.12
C ALA A 188 14.25 12.00 8.20
N PRO A 189 15.45 12.33 8.70
CA PRO A 189 16.54 12.82 7.84
C PRO A 189 17.00 11.75 6.84
N LEU A 190 17.23 12.13 5.59
CA LEU A 190 17.82 11.26 4.58
C LEU A 190 19.34 11.33 4.67
N TYR A 191 19.98 10.19 4.97
CA TYR A 191 21.44 10.12 5.10
C TYR A 191 22.14 9.90 3.75
N HIS A 192 21.59 9.01 2.90
CA HIS A 192 22.11 8.71 1.57
C HIS A 192 20.98 8.20 0.68
N ALA A 193 21.02 8.48 -0.62
CA ALA A 193 20.29 7.71 -1.63
C ALA A 193 21.20 7.37 -2.82
N ARG A 194 21.01 6.20 -3.43
CA ARG A 194 21.71 5.77 -4.66
C ARG A 194 20.77 5.04 -5.60
N GLU A 195 21.07 5.07 -6.90
CA GLU A 195 20.41 4.20 -7.86
C GLU A 195 21.03 2.79 -7.79
N LEU A 196 20.20 1.74 -7.69
CA LEU A 196 20.59 0.34 -7.69
C LEU A 196 20.62 -0.26 -9.11
N THR A 197 19.95 0.40 -10.05
CA THR A 197 19.81 -0.04 -11.45
C THR A 197 20.85 0.60 -12.35
N GLY A 198 21.29 -0.14 -13.36
CA GLY A 198 22.20 0.35 -14.40
C GLY A 198 21.51 1.30 -15.38
N SER A 199 22.31 2.13 -16.06
CA SER A 199 21.80 3.01 -17.13
C SER A 199 21.20 2.16 -18.27
N GLY A 200 19.95 2.44 -18.65
CA GLY A 200 19.20 1.65 -19.63
C GLY A 200 18.32 0.54 -19.04
N ALA A 201 18.29 0.37 -17.71
CA ALA A 201 17.30 -0.48 -17.04
C ALA A 201 15.86 -0.05 -17.40
N GLU A 202 14.95 -1.02 -17.59
CA GLU A 202 13.54 -0.72 -17.91
C GLU A 202 12.82 -0.03 -16.75
N LYS A 203 13.20 -0.34 -15.50
CA LYS A 203 12.63 0.30 -14.32
C LYS A 203 13.73 0.76 -13.38
N ARG A 204 13.72 2.05 -13.07
CA ARG A 204 14.67 2.72 -12.18
C ARG A 204 14.37 2.32 -10.73
N THR A 205 15.38 1.87 -9.99
CA THR A 205 15.22 1.46 -8.58
C THR A 205 16.26 2.16 -7.71
N TYR A 206 15.80 2.80 -6.64
CA TYR A 206 16.66 3.55 -5.71
C TYR A 206 16.71 2.89 -4.34
N HIS A 207 17.85 3.03 -3.69
CA HIS A 207 18.10 2.66 -2.29
C HIS A 207 18.23 3.93 -1.45
N PHE A 208 17.75 3.89 -0.21
CA PHE A 208 17.73 5.01 0.72
C PHE A 208 18.23 4.57 2.10
N ASP A 209 19.27 5.22 2.61
CA ASP A 209 19.66 5.21 4.04
C ASP A 209 18.86 6.33 4.74
N ILE A 210 17.89 5.98 5.58
CA ILE A 210 17.11 6.94 6.37
C ILE A 210 17.57 6.91 7.83
N ASP A 211 17.84 8.08 8.39
CA ASP A 211 18.23 8.23 9.78
C ASP A 211 17.01 8.14 10.71
N VAL A 212 17.12 7.26 11.70
CA VAL A 212 16.11 7.04 12.75
C VAL A 212 16.75 7.09 14.14
N THR A 213 17.90 7.75 14.29
CA THR A 213 18.60 7.93 15.57
C THR A 213 17.68 8.56 16.61
N ASP A 214 17.02 9.66 16.25
CA ASP A 214 16.08 10.40 17.10
C ASP A 214 14.60 10.04 16.82
N TYR A 215 14.34 8.88 16.21
CA TYR A 215 12.97 8.39 16.03
C TYR A 215 12.33 8.11 17.40
N PRO A 216 11.13 8.65 17.69
CA PRO A 216 10.54 8.59 19.03
C PRO A 216 10.29 7.16 19.50
N ALA A 217 10.54 6.90 20.78
CA ALA A 217 10.21 5.62 21.40
C ALA A 217 8.69 5.41 21.45
N GLU A 218 8.23 4.32 20.84
CA GLU A 218 6.81 3.98 20.78
C GLU A 218 6.41 3.01 21.91
N SER A 219 5.12 2.98 22.24
CA SER A 219 4.58 2.14 23.31
C SER A 219 4.93 0.66 23.14
N GLY A 220 5.53 0.06 24.17
CA GLY A 220 5.83 -1.38 24.21
C GLY A 220 7.27 -1.78 23.85
N ASN A 221 8.23 -0.84 23.83
CA ASN A 221 9.65 -1.09 23.47
C ASN A 221 9.80 -1.76 22.09
N VAL A 222 8.94 -1.38 21.15
CA VAL A 222 8.92 -1.93 19.79
C VAL A 222 9.82 -1.10 18.89
N ASP A 223 10.72 -1.76 18.18
CA ASP A 223 11.69 -1.12 17.29
C ASP A 223 11.58 -1.64 15.84
N PHE A 224 12.31 -1.01 14.92
CA PHE A 224 12.53 -1.51 13.55
C PHE A 224 13.23 -2.88 13.60
N ILE A 225 12.73 -3.84 12.80
CA ILE A 225 13.26 -5.20 12.71
C ILE A 225 13.30 -5.69 11.26
N VAL A 226 14.10 -6.72 11.00
CA VAL A 226 14.08 -7.48 9.73
C VAL A 226 12.64 -7.91 9.39
N GLY A 227 12.24 -7.76 8.13
CA GLY A 227 10.86 -8.01 7.68
C GLY A 227 9.85 -6.95 8.12
N GLY A 228 10.25 -5.93 8.88
CA GLY A 228 9.45 -4.75 9.14
C GLY A 228 9.28 -3.87 7.91
N ALA A 229 8.38 -2.90 7.99
CA ALA A 229 8.13 -1.91 6.93
C ALA A 229 7.96 -0.51 7.52
N ILE A 230 8.04 0.50 6.66
CA ILE A 230 7.75 1.90 6.97
C ILE A 230 6.58 2.40 6.12
N GLY A 231 5.74 3.26 6.68
CA GLY A 231 4.77 4.04 5.91
C GLY A 231 5.34 5.41 5.60
N VAL A 232 5.46 5.78 4.33
CA VAL A 232 5.86 7.12 3.88
C VAL A 232 4.60 7.90 3.47
N CYS A 233 4.47 9.14 3.91
CA CYS A 233 3.39 10.05 3.53
C CYS A 233 3.85 10.92 2.35
N PRO A 234 3.59 10.57 1.08
CA PRO A 234 4.22 11.27 -0.04
C PRO A 234 3.54 12.61 -0.35
N LYS A 235 4.33 13.60 -0.77
CA LYS A 235 3.80 14.86 -1.33
C LYS A 235 3.41 14.65 -2.79
N ASN A 236 2.21 15.11 -3.18
CA ASN A 236 1.86 15.24 -4.59
C ASN A 236 2.87 16.13 -5.34
N LYS A 237 3.01 15.90 -6.64
CA LYS A 237 3.93 16.66 -7.50
C LYS A 237 3.44 18.11 -7.61
N GLU A 238 4.31 19.08 -7.35
CA GLU A 238 3.92 20.50 -7.20
C GLU A 238 3.35 21.08 -8.49
N GLU A 239 3.89 20.67 -9.64
CA GLU A 239 3.41 21.06 -10.97
C GLU A 239 1.99 20.54 -11.25
N GLU A 240 1.61 19.36 -10.73
CA GLU A 240 0.24 18.83 -10.86
C GLU A 240 -0.74 19.56 -9.93
N VAL A 241 -0.29 19.96 -8.74
CA VAL A 241 -1.08 20.77 -7.80
C VAL A 241 -1.35 22.16 -8.38
N ASP A 242 -0.32 22.82 -8.94
CA ASP A 242 -0.49 24.13 -9.57
C ASP A 242 -1.27 24.07 -10.89
N ASP A 243 -1.17 22.98 -11.66
CA ASP A 243 -2.00 22.74 -12.85
C ASP A 243 -3.49 22.63 -12.50
N ILE A 244 -3.85 21.84 -11.48
CA ILE A 244 -5.24 21.77 -10.98
C ILE A 244 -5.72 23.16 -10.52
N PHE A 245 -4.90 23.92 -9.77
CA PHE A 245 -5.29 25.28 -9.40
C PHE A 245 -5.47 26.23 -10.60
N ASN A 246 -4.72 26.04 -11.68
CA ASN A 246 -4.88 26.84 -12.90
C ASN A 246 -6.22 26.50 -13.59
N GLN A 247 -6.54 25.22 -13.75
CA GLN A 247 -7.81 24.78 -14.38
C GLN A 247 -9.06 25.17 -13.58
N LEU A 248 -8.96 25.19 -12.24
CA LEU A 248 -10.02 25.66 -11.36
C LEU A 248 -10.06 27.19 -11.19
N GLY A 249 -9.22 27.94 -11.92
CA GLY A 249 -9.18 29.41 -11.86
C GLY A 249 -8.74 29.99 -10.51
N VAL A 250 -8.11 29.21 -9.62
CA VAL A 250 -7.74 29.63 -8.26
C VAL A 250 -6.53 30.58 -8.32
N PRO A 251 -6.67 31.88 -7.96
CA PRO A 251 -5.58 32.84 -8.10
C PRO A 251 -4.35 32.50 -7.26
N LYS A 252 -3.15 32.68 -7.83
CA LYS A 252 -1.87 32.34 -7.17
C LYS A 252 -1.76 32.93 -5.75
N PHE A 253 -2.17 34.19 -5.57
CA PHE A 253 -2.08 34.90 -4.30
C PHE A 253 -3.03 34.38 -3.17
N ILE A 254 -3.89 33.38 -3.42
CA ILE A 254 -4.73 32.74 -2.39
C ILE A 254 -4.47 31.25 -2.18
N ARG A 255 -3.58 30.62 -2.97
CA ARG A 255 -3.26 29.19 -2.86
C ARG A 255 -2.58 28.86 -1.53
N ASP A 256 -1.66 29.74 -1.16
CA ASP A 256 -0.77 29.63 0.01
C ASP A 256 -1.21 30.50 1.20
N LYS A 257 -2.35 31.20 1.08
CA LYS A 257 -2.94 31.92 2.21
C LYS A 257 -3.61 30.93 3.17
N LYS A 258 -3.32 31.09 4.47
CA LYS A 258 -4.02 30.40 5.56
C LYS A 258 -5.53 30.61 5.41
N ILE A 259 -6.29 29.55 5.65
CA ILE A 259 -7.76 29.49 5.68
C ILE A 259 -8.17 28.61 6.85
N VAL A 260 -9.41 28.79 7.30
CA VAL A 260 -10.10 27.74 8.07
C VAL A 260 -10.82 26.85 7.07
N VAL A 261 -10.52 25.55 7.09
CA VAL A 261 -11.30 24.52 6.42
C VAL A 261 -12.26 23.89 7.43
N ARG A 262 -13.53 23.76 7.05
CA ARG A 262 -14.52 23.00 7.80
C ARG A 262 -14.96 21.78 7.00
N THR A 263 -15.12 20.66 7.69
CA THR A 263 -15.74 19.45 7.16
C THR A 263 -16.96 19.09 7.98
N GLU A 264 -18.06 18.75 7.32
CA GLU A 264 -19.34 18.42 7.99
C GLU A 264 -19.37 16.97 8.51
N LYS A 265 -18.60 16.07 7.88
CA LYS A 265 -18.48 14.65 8.18
C LYS A 265 -17.27 14.04 7.49
N GLY A 266 -16.98 12.78 7.79
CA GLY A 266 -15.88 12.02 7.20
C GLY A 266 -14.59 12.13 8.01
N ARG A 267 -13.57 11.43 7.52
CA ARG A 267 -12.21 11.44 8.10
C ARG A 267 -11.33 12.53 7.49
N TRP A 268 -11.52 12.81 6.20
CA TRP A 268 -10.79 13.83 5.46
C TRP A 268 -10.88 15.20 6.19
N PRO A 269 -9.78 15.98 6.26
CA PRO A 269 -8.49 15.79 5.60
C PRO A 269 -7.49 14.89 6.36
N THR A 270 -7.89 14.19 7.43
CA THR A 270 -7.01 13.21 8.10
C THR A 270 -7.05 11.87 7.37
N ILE A 271 -6.00 11.07 7.52
CA ILE A 271 -5.88 9.75 6.86
C ILE A 271 -6.57 8.68 7.71
N TRP A 272 -6.21 8.60 8.99
CA TRP A 272 -6.86 7.74 9.97
C TRP A 272 -7.28 8.57 11.19
N GLY A 273 -8.55 8.47 11.54
CA GLY A 273 -9.19 9.19 12.64
C GLY A 273 -10.69 8.93 12.61
N ASP A 274 -11.40 9.46 13.60
CA ASP A 274 -12.84 9.27 13.70
C ASP A 274 -13.61 9.98 12.58
N ASP A 275 -14.77 9.43 12.23
CA ASP A 275 -15.71 10.04 11.29
C ASP A 275 -16.52 11.11 12.03
N GLN A 276 -16.11 12.37 11.89
CA GLN A 276 -16.65 13.50 12.65
C GLN A 276 -16.42 14.82 11.93
N PRO A 277 -17.23 15.87 12.21
CA PRO A 277 -16.95 17.22 11.72
C PRO A 277 -15.58 17.73 12.20
N ARG A 278 -14.90 18.53 11.39
CA ARG A 278 -13.57 19.10 11.72
C ARG A 278 -13.50 20.57 11.36
N GLU A 279 -12.79 21.35 12.16
CA GLU A 279 -12.38 22.72 11.86
C GLU A 279 -10.87 22.83 12.02
N LEU A 280 -10.16 23.19 10.95
CA LEU A 280 -8.69 23.13 10.89
C LEU A 280 -8.14 24.38 10.19
N ILE A 281 -6.94 24.83 10.59
CA ILE A 281 -6.21 25.91 9.92
C ILE A 281 -5.16 25.28 8.99
N THR A 282 -5.18 25.66 7.71
CA THR A 282 -4.31 25.12 6.66
C THR A 282 -4.33 26.05 5.44
N THR A 283 -3.64 25.70 4.36
CA THR A 283 -3.70 26.37 3.05
C THR A 283 -4.42 25.51 2.01
N ARG A 284 -4.88 26.13 0.91
CA ARG A 284 -5.41 25.34 -0.22
C ARG A 284 -4.34 24.43 -0.80
N ARG A 285 -3.07 24.88 -0.84
CA ARG A 285 -1.94 24.09 -1.35
C ARG A 285 -1.70 22.84 -0.53
N GLU A 286 -1.73 22.91 0.79
CA GLU A 286 -1.56 21.73 1.66
C GLU A 286 -2.65 20.68 1.42
N LEU A 287 -3.90 21.10 1.24
CA LEU A 287 -5.02 20.18 0.97
C LEU A 287 -4.79 19.35 -0.31
N LEU A 288 -4.35 19.97 -1.40
CA LEU A 288 -3.99 19.24 -2.63
C LEU A 288 -2.60 18.58 -2.59
N SER A 289 -1.67 19.06 -1.77
CA SER A 289 -0.30 18.50 -1.70
C SER A 289 -0.20 17.25 -0.83
N TRP A 290 -0.99 17.19 0.25
CA TRP A 290 -0.85 16.19 1.31
C TRP A 290 -2.14 15.45 1.66
N CYS A 291 -3.32 16.02 1.40
CA CYS A 291 -4.58 15.47 1.93
C CYS A 291 -5.44 14.76 0.88
N SER A 292 -5.41 15.20 -0.39
CA SER A 292 -6.25 14.64 -1.47
C SER A 292 -5.42 13.93 -2.54
N ASP A 293 -5.88 12.75 -2.94
CA ASP A 293 -5.31 12.01 -4.06
C ASP A 293 -5.86 12.56 -5.38
N ILE A 294 -4.96 12.85 -6.32
CA ILE A 294 -5.27 13.48 -7.61
C ILE A 294 -4.90 12.59 -8.81
N GLN A 295 -4.30 11.40 -8.59
CA GLN A 295 -3.67 10.62 -9.66
C GLN A 295 -3.42 9.12 -9.42
N SER A 296 -3.70 8.57 -8.24
CA SER A 296 -3.57 7.13 -7.95
C SER A 296 -4.86 6.34 -8.21
N TYR A 297 -6.02 6.95 -8.01
CA TYR A 297 -7.32 6.26 -8.08
C TYR A 297 -8.06 6.55 -9.37
N ALA A 298 -8.61 5.49 -9.98
CA ALA A 298 -9.49 5.64 -11.13
C ALA A 298 -10.76 6.46 -10.78
N PRO A 299 -11.20 7.40 -11.64
CA PRO A 299 -12.37 8.25 -11.40
C PRO A 299 -13.64 7.51 -11.00
N ASN A 300 -14.45 8.13 -10.14
CA ASN A 300 -15.74 7.63 -9.68
C ASN A 300 -16.91 8.43 -10.33
N LYS A 301 -18.14 7.91 -10.26
CA LYS A 301 -19.31 8.59 -10.87
C LYS A 301 -19.63 9.94 -10.22
N ALA A 302 -19.31 10.13 -8.93
CA ALA A 302 -19.53 11.39 -8.23
C ALA A 302 -18.63 12.51 -8.80
N LEU A 303 -17.39 12.20 -9.18
CA LEU A 303 -16.47 13.15 -9.83
C LEU A 303 -16.99 13.58 -11.21
N PHE A 304 -17.42 12.63 -12.06
CA PHE A 304 -18.04 12.97 -13.35
C PHE A 304 -19.33 13.78 -13.19
N ARG A 305 -20.16 13.41 -12.20
CA ARG A 305 -21.39 14.14 -11.89
C ARG A 305 -21.13 15.57 -11.39
N LEU A 306 -20.09 15.76 -10.56
CA LEU A 306 -19.65 17.06 -10.10
C LEU A 306 -19.17 17.93 -11.28
N LEU A 307 -18.27 17.39 -12.11
CA LEU A 307 -17.77 18.10 -13.29
C LEU A 307 -18.92 18.49 -14.24
N GLY A 308 -19.90 17.60 -14.44
CA GLY A 308 -21.08 17.87 -15.25
C GLY A 308 -22.04 18.93 -14.66
N GLU A 309 -21.97 19.21 -13.35
CA GLU A 309 -22.72 20.33 -12.77
C GLU A 309 -22.14 21.67 -13.25
N TYR A 310 -20.82 21.80 -13.11
CA TYR A 310 -20.06 23.03 -13.35
C TYR A 310 -19.51 23.18 -14.77
N ALA A 311 -19.81 22.25 -15.68
CA ALA A 311 -19.58 22.36 -17.12
C ALA A 311 -20.53 23.40 -17.74
N SER A 312 -19.96 24.40 -18.39
CA SER A 312 -20.70 25.47 -19.07
C SER A 312 -21.00 25.15 -20.53
N ASP A 313 -20.20 24.31 -21.19
CA ASP A 313 -20.51 23.81 -22.53
C ASP A 313 -21.56 22.67 -22.47
N PRO A 314 -22.63 22.73 -23.30
CA PRO A 314 -23.66 21.69 -23.32
C PRO A 314 -23.17 20.30 -23.74
N SER A 315 -22.19 20.19 -24.63
CA SER A 315 -21.64 18.91 -25.10
C SER A 315 -20.80 18.25 -24.02
N GLU A 316 -19.87 19.00 -23.41
CA GLU A 316 -19.09 18.54 -22.25
C GLU A 316 -20.00 18.10 -21.11
N LYS A 317 -20.99 18.94 -20.74
CA LYS A 317 -22.00 18.62 -19.73
C LYS A 317 -22.73 17.32 -20.05
N LYS A 318 -23.13 17.12 -21.30
CA LYS A 318 -23.84 15.90 -21.73
C LYS A 318 -22.97 14.65 -21.63
N ILE A 319 -21.70 14.73 -22.04
CA ILE A 319 -20.72 13.62 -21.93
C ILE A 319 -20.47 13.27 -20.46
N LEU A 320 -20.24 14.26 -19.60
CA LEU A 320 -19.99 14.07 -18.16
C LEU A 320 -21.20 13.45 -17.45
N LEU A 321 -22.42 13.94 -17.76
CA LEU A 321 -23.65 13.34 -17.24
C LEU A 321 -23.86 11.91 -17.77
N PHE A 322 -23.51 11.63 -19.03
CA PHE A 322 -23.56 10.27 -19.60
C PHE A 322 -22.65 9.30 -18.84
N LEU A 323 -21.39 9.66 -18.55
CA LEU A 323 -20.48 8.83 -17.75
C LEU A 323 -20.99 8.56 -16.32
N SER A 324 -21.81 9.46 -15.77
CA SER A 324 -22.47 9.28 -14.47
C SER A 324 -23.83 8.56 -14.53
N SER A 325 -24.32 8.17 -15.71
CA SER A 325 -25.66 7.57 -15.94
C SER A 325 -25.66 6.04 -16.03
N ALA A 326 -26.84 5.42 -16.27
CA ALA A 326 -26.94 4.01 -16.66
C ALA A 326 -26.55 3.74 -18.12
N GLN A 327 -26.74 4.72 -19.01
CA GLN A 327 -26.40 4.61 -20.43
C GLN A 327 -24.87 4.58 -20.64
N GLY A 328 -24.12 5.43 -19.92
CA GLY A 328 -22.65 5.47 -20.00
C GLY A 328 -21.92 4.45 -19.14
N GLN A 329 -22.61 3.42 -18.63
CA GLN A 329 -22.00 2.41 -17.75
C GLN A 329 -20.83 1.67 -18.39
N GLY A 330 -20.90 1.36 -19.70
CA GLY A 330 -19.81 0.72 -20.44
C GLY A 330 -18.56 1.62 -20.47
N ALA A 331 -18.69 2.80 -21.07
CA ALA A 331 -17.61 3.79 -21.13
C ALA A 331 -17.01 4.14 -19.76
N PHE A 332 -17.84 4.20 -18.70
CA PHE A 332 -17.36 4.40 -17.32
C PHE A 332 -16.53 3.21 -16.80
N CYS A 333 -16.92 1.97 -17.08
CA CYS A 333 -16.11 0.80 -16.76
C CYS A 333 -14.80 0.80 -17.54
N ASP A 334 -14.85 1.08 -18.84
CA ASP A 334 -13.67 1.09 -19.73
C ASP A 334 -12.64 2.13 -19.30
N LEU A 335 -13.08 3.35 -18.93
CA LEU A 335 -12.19 4.37 -18.35
C LEU A 335 -11.49 3.87 -17.07
N ARG A 336 -12.18 3.08 -16.24
CA ARG A 336 -11.65 2.61 -14.96
C ARG A 336 -10.72 1.39 -15.07
N THR A 337 -10.88 0.57 -16.10
CA THR A 337 -10.07 -0.64 -16.31
C THR A 337 -8.88 -0.40 -17.24
N SER A 338 -9.01 0.48 -18.23
CA SER A 338 -8.00 0.66 -19.28
C SER A 338 -7.01 1.81 -19.05
N SER A 339 -7.36 2.80 -18.23
CA SER A 339 -6.72 4.12 -18.27
C SER A 339 -6.38 4.68 -16.88
N HIS A 340 -5.13 5.12 -16.68
CA HIS A 340 -4.66 5.74 -15.44
C HIS A 340 -5.02 7.25 -15.36
N VAL A 341 -6.32 7.55 -15.52
CA VAL A 341 -6.86 8.91 -15.65
C VAL A 341 -6.63 9.73 -14.36
N THR A 342 -6.08 10.94 -14.49
CA THR A 342 -5.84 11.86 -13.37
C THR A 342 -6.91 12.97 -13.28
N VAL A 343 -7.00 13.63 -12.13
CA VAL A 343 -7.88 14.81 -11.96
C VAL A 343 -7.46 15.94 -12.91
N SER A 344 -6.16 16.16 -13.09
CA SER A 344 -5.62 17.09 -14.10
C SER A 344 -6.11 16.72 -15.50
N GLN A 345 -6.02 15.45 -15.91
CA GLN A 345 -6.51 15.02 -17.23
C GLN A 345 -7.98 15.34 -17.44
N LEU A 346 -8.84 15.08 -16.45
CA LEU A 346 -10.28 15.34 -16.57
C LEU A 346 -10.58 16.84 -16.70
N LEU A 347 -9.89 17.71 -15.96
CA LEU A 347 -10.08 19.15 -16.05
C LEU A 347 -9.60 19.71 -17.40
N HIS A 348 -8.49 19.20 -17.95
CA HIS A 348 -8.06 19.56 -19.31
C HIS A 348 -8.93 18.95 -20.41
N ALA A 349 -9.52 17.76 -20.18
CA ALA A 349 -10.40 17.11 -21.13
C ALA A 349 -11.75 17.83 -21.27
N PHE A 350 -12.26 18.40 -20.17
CA PHE A 350 -13.52 19.13 -20.09
C PHE A 350 -13.28 20.58 -19.63
N PRO A 351 -12.63 21.43 -20.45
CA PRO A 351 -12.16 22.76 -20.07
C PRO A 351 -13.28 23.75 -19.71
N SER A 352 -14.54 23.48 -20.06
CA SER A 352 -15.68 24.32 -19.64
C SER A 352 -16.13 24.07 -18.20
N SER A 353 -15.56 23.06 -17.52
CA SER A 353 -15.92 22.61 -16.18
C SER A 353 -15.01 23.20 -15.10
N HIS A 354 -15.56 24.11 -14.30
CA HIS A 354 -14.84 24.77 -13.21
C HIS A 354 -15.51 24.54 -11.85
N PRO A 355 -15.43 23.33 -11.27
CA PRO A 355 -15.99 23.08 -9.95
C PRO A 355 -15.27 23.91 -8.86
N PRO A 356 -16.00 24.49 -7.89
CA PRO A 356 -15.38 25.10 -6.72
C PRO A 356 -14.45 24.11 -6.01
N LEU A 357 -13.25 24.55 -5.64
CA LEU A 357 -12.22 23.70 -5.04
C LEU A 357 -12.72 22.94 -3.81
N ASP A 358 -13.50 23.58 -2.94
CA ASP A 358 -14.07 22.94 -1.76
C ASP A 358 -15.07 21.83 -2.11
N HIS A 359 -15.93 22.05 -3.11
CA HIS A 359 -16.81 21.00 -3.62
C HIS A 359 -16.04 19.86 -4.31
N LEU A 360 -14.93 20.15 -5.01
CA LEU A 360 -14.06 19.11 -5.55
C LEU A 360 -13.39 18.27 -4.45
N LEU A 361 -12.85 18.91 -3.41
CA LEU A 361 -12.24 18.22 -2.26
C LEU A 361 -13.26 17.35 -1.48
N SER A 362 -14.55 17.66 -1.55
CA SER A 362 -15.63 16.84 -0.98
C SER A 362 -15.79 15.47 -1.68
N VAL A 363 -15.21 15.29 -2.87
CA VAL A 363 -15.38 14.11 -3.75
C VAL A 363 -14.06 13.34 -4.00
N LEU A 364 -12.92 14.00 -3.83
CA LEU A 364 -11.60 13.36 -3.99
C LEU A 364 -11.29 12.40 -2.83
N ASN A 365 -10.62 11.30 -3.15
CA ASN A 365 -10.13 10.35 -2.15
C ASN A 365 -9.02 11.00 -1.30
N THR A 366 -8.85 10.53 -0.06
CA THR A 366 -7.70 10.91 0.77
C THR A 366 -6.38 10.40 0.17
N LEU A 367 -5.32 11.21 0.24
CA LEU A 367 -3.98 10.79 -0.14
C LEU A 367 -3.41 9.82 0.90
N MET A 368 -3.47 8.52 0.58
CA MET A 368 -2.97 7.47 1.46
C MET A 368 -1.43 7.37 1.41
N PRO A 369 -0.76 7.08 2.54
CA PRO A 369 0.65 6.68 2.59
C PRO A 369 0.98 5.45 1.73
N ARG A 370 2.27 5.21 1.54
CA ARG A 370 2.81 4.06 0.79
C ARG A 370 3.80 3.31 1.67
N PHE A 371 3.66 1.99 1.71
CA PHE A 371 4.48 1.13 2.57
C PHE A 371 5.69 0.57 1.82
N TYR A 372 6.83 0.50 2.51
CA TYR A 372 8.09 -0.02 1.96
C TYR A 372 8.78 -0.92 2.99
N SER A 373 9.10 -2.15 2.59
CA SER A 373 9.76 -3.13 3.47
C SER A 373 11.25 -2.80 3.68
N LEU A 374 11.73 -3.00 4.90
CA LEU A 374 13.12 -2.76 5.28
C LEU A 374 14.05 -3.77 4.61
N SER A 375 15.10 -3.27 3.97
CA SER A 375 16.01 -4.04 3.10
C SER A 375 17.34 -4.42 3.74
N GLN A 376 17.38 -4.40 5.07
CA GLN A 376 18.56 -4.65 5.90
C GLN A 376 18.13 -5.09 7.31
N ASP A 377 19.08 -5.38 8.19
CA ASP A 377 18.83 -5.70 9.60
C ASP A 377 19.10 -4.50 10.53
N PRO A 378 18.06 -3.79 11.04
CA PRO A 378 18.23 -2.56 11.82
C PRO A 378 19.09 -2.68 13.08
N LEU A 379 19.28 -3.88 13.63
CA LEU A 379 20.17 -4.09 14.77
C LEU A 379 21.66 -4.09 14.39
N LEU A 380 21.99 -4.20 13.09
CA LEU A 380 23.37 -4.29 12.58
C LEU A 380 23.87 -2.96 12.02
N SER A 381 23.01 -2.17 11.38
CA SER A 381 23.38 -0.86 10.80
C SER A 381 23.49 0.28 11.82
N CYS A 382 23.79 -0.04 13.09
CA CYS A 382 24.24 0.92 14.10
C CYS A 382 25.70 1.35 13.78
N LYS A 383 25.85 2.35 12.92
CA LYS A 383 27.16 2.91 12.55
C LYS A 383 27.74 3.68 13.75
N GLN A 384 28.67 3.06 14.48
CA GLN A 384 29.51 3.76 15.47
C GLN A 384 30.57 4.60 14.73
N LYS A 385 30.46 5.93 14.82
CA LYS A 385 31.48 6.85 14.28
C LYS A 385 32.00 7.74 15.41
N GLY A 386 32.98 7.24 16.15
CA GLY A 386 33.44 7.85 17.40
C GLY A 386 32.44 7.63 18.54
N SER A 387 32.10 8.68 19.28
CA SER A 387 31.21 8.61 20.45
C SER A 387 29.70 8.64 20.10
N VAL A 388 29.34 8.73 18.82
CA VAL A 388 27.93 8.81 18.37
C VAL A 388 27.53 7.52 17.68
N THR A 389 26.46 6.90 18.20
CA THR A 389 25.80 5.74 17.59
C THR A 389 24.67 6.23 16.70
N ARG A 390 24.84 6.13 15.37
CA ARG A 390 23.79 6.50 14.40
C ARG A 390 22.95 5.26 14.04
N ARG A 391 21.63 5.38 14.07
CA ARG A 391 20.69 4.30 13.72
C ARG A 391 20.14 4.59 12.33
N VAL A 392 20.44 3.72 11.37
CA VAL A 392 20.01 3.86 9.98
C VAL A 392 19.12 2.68 9.60
N ILE A 393 18.04 2.95 8.88
CA ILE A 393 17.22 1.94 8.19
C ILE A 393 17.39 2.10 6.67
N GLU A 394 17.33 0.98 5.93
CA GLU A 394 17.51 1.00 4.48
C GLU A 394 16.26 0.49 3.78
N VAL A 395 15.79 1.18 2.74
CA VAL A 395 14.68 0.73 1.88
C VAL A 395 15.06 0.80 0.40
N ALA A 396 14.47 -0.08 -0.41
CA ALA A 396 14.56 -0.02 -1.87
C ALA A 396 13.20 0.29 -2.50
N VAL A 397 13.19 1.12 -3.53
CA VAL A 397 11.98 1.61 -4.19
C VAL A 397 12.18 1.63 -5.70
N THR A 398 11.44 0.78 -6.42
CA THR A 398 11.30 0.88 -7.87
C THR A 398 10.29 1.97 -8.22
N VAL A 399 10.63 2.83 -9.19
CA VAL A 399 9.70 3.84 -9.70
C VAL A 399 8.57 3.15 -10.47
N ALA A 400 7.33 3.50 -10.11
CA ALA A 400 6.15 3.06 -10.84
C ALA A 400 5.86 4.12 -11.90
N GLU A 401 5.69 3.70 -13.15
CA GLU A 401 5.48 4.58 -14.30
C GLU A 401 4.29 4.11 -15.14
N SER A 402 3.61 5.07 -15.74
CA SER A 402 2.49 4.88 -16.66
C SER A 402 2.51 5.97 -17.73
N ASP A 403 1.92 5.71 -18.91
CA ASP A 403 1.82 6.73 -19.96
C ASP A 403 1.10 8.00 -19.46
N ASP A 404 1.65 9.17 -19.78
CA ASP A 404 1.01 10.46 -19.49
C ASP A 404 0.25 10.97 -20.71
N TRP A 405 -0.95 11.51 -20.49
CA TRP A 405 -1.70 12.25 -21.51
C TRP A 405 -0.94 13.51 -21.97
N LYS A 406 -0.14 14.11 -21.08
CA LYS A 406 0.78 15.21 -21.43
C LYS A 406 1.86 14.73 -22.42
N GLY A 407 2.20 13.43 -22.39
CA GLY A 407 3.17 12.75 -23.24
C GLY A 407 4.39 12.29 -22.43
N GLY A 408 4.99 11.17 -22.83
CA GLY A 408 6.03 10.50 -22.05
C GLY A 408 5.44 9.71 -20.88
N LEU A 409 6.21 9.54 -19.81
CA LEU A 409 5.85 8.74 -18.64
C LEU A 409 5.59 9.61 -17.40
N ARG A 410 4.53 9.29 -16.68
CA ARG A 410 4.17 9.83 -15.36
C ARG A 410 4.54 8.83 -14.26
N THR A 411 5.22 9.32 -13.23
CA THR A 411 5.54 8.53 -12.03
C THR A 411 4.35 8.44 -11.06
N GLY A 412 4.16 7.29 -10.41
CA GLY A 412 3.23 7.15 -9.28
C GLY A 412 3.59 8.04 -8.08
N VAL A 413 2.61 8.39 -7.23
CA VAL A 413 2.79 9.43 -6.18
C VAL A 413 3.98 9.13 -5.25
N GLY A 414 4.00 7.95 -4.62
CA GLY A 414 5.00 7.62 -3.61
C GLY A 414 6.40 7.37 -4.15
N SER A 415 6.53 6.47 -5.12
CA SER A 415 7.84 6.16 -5.69
C SER A 415 8.39 7.30 -6.56
N GLY A 416 7.54 8.09 -7.21
CA GLY A 416 7.93 9.34 -7.86
C GLY A 416 8.33 10.45 -6.86
N TYR A 417 7.67 10.54 -5.70
CA TYR A 417 8.11 11.44 -4.62
C TYR A 417 9.51 11.06 -4.13
N LEU A 418 9.73 9.79 -3.78
CA LEU A 418 11.03 9.29 -3.32
C LEU A 418 12.12 9.40 -4.42
N GLU A 419 11.80 9.18 -5.69
CA GLU A 419 12.73 9.47 -6.80
C GLU A 419 13.16 10.94 -6.81
N ARG A 420 12.23 11.89 -6.67
CA ARG A 420 12.58 13.33 -6.67
C ARG A 420 13.50 13.68 -5.49
N VAL A 421 13.30 13.06 -4.33
CA VAL A 421 14.18 13.23 -3.17
C VAL A 421 15.56 12.60 -3.42
N ALA A 422 15.62 11.38 -3.94
CA ALA A 422 16.89 10.71 -4.29
C ALA A 422 17.71 11.50 -5.32
N ARG A 423 17.07 11.98 -6.39
CA ARG A 423 17.73 12.78 -7.43
C ARG A 423 18.31 14.09 -6.89
N ARG A 424 17.62 14.77 -5.98
CA ARG A 424 18.17 15.99 -5.32
C ARG A 424 19.49 15.72 -4.59
N LEU A 425 19.61 14.56 -3.94
CA LEU A 425 20.83 14.14 -3.26
C LEU A 425 21.92 13.76 -4.27
N ILE A 426 21.60 12.84 -5.19
CA ILE A 426 22.55 12.32 -6.20
C ILE A 426 23.09 13.45 -7.11
N ASP A 427 22.25 14.40 -7.51
CA ASP A 427 22.67 15.53 -8.36
C ASP A 427 23.40 16.63 -7.60
N ALA A 428 23.35 16.63 -6.26
CA ALA A 428 24.19 17.45 -5.40
C ALA A 428 25.58 16.81 -5.20
N GLU A 429 25.66 15.50 -4.96
CA GLU A 429 26.92 14.75 -4.90
C GLU A 429 27.73 14.90 -6.19
N LYS A 430 27.08 14.77 -7.36
CA LYS A 430 27.70 15.02 -8.68
C LYS A 430 28.25 16.44 -8.86
N LYS A 431 27.77 17.41 -8.08
CA LYS A 431 28.25 18.80 -8.07
C LYS A 431 29.29 19.06 -6.99
N GLY A 432 29.69 18.04 -6.22
CA GLY A 432 30.60 18.18 -5.08
C GLY A 432 29.98 18.85 -3.84
N ILE A 433 28.65 18.92 -3.77
CA ILE A 433 27.92 19.43 -2.61
C ILE A 433 27.70 18.27 -1.63
N ASP A 434 28.05 18.45 -0.36
CA ASP A 434 27.82 17.45 0.69
C ASP A 434 26.29 17.24 0.91
N PRO A 435 25.77 16.01 0.72
CA PRO A 435 24.38 15.65 1.00
C PRO A 435 23.83 16.16 2.34
N GLN A 436 24.67 16.19 3.38
CA GLN A 436 24.25 16.55 4.73
C GLN A 436 23.85 18.03 4.85
N THR A 437 24.22 18.87 3.87
CA THR A 437 23.85 20.30 3.81
C THR A 437 22.46 20.57 3.21
N LEU A 438 21.80 19.55 2.64
CA LEU A 438 20.58 19.73 1.84
C LEU A 438 19.26 19.71 2.66
N ASP A 439 19.33 19.42 3.97
CA ASP A 439 18.19 19.23 4.88
C ASP A 439 17.06 18.35 4.30
N LEU A 440 17.43 17.26 3.60
CA LEU A 440 16.45 16.36 2.97
C LEU A 440 15.82 15.42 3.99
N HIS A 441 14.49 15.34 3.97
CA HIS A 441 13.72 14.52 4.89
C HIS A 441 12.67 13.67 4.17
N VAL A 442 12.33 12.54 4.79
CA VAL A 442 11.25 11.64 4.37
C VAL A 442 10.20 11.62 5.49
N PRO A 443 8.99 12.19 5.28
CA PRO A 443 7.90 12.14 6.25
C PRO A 443 7.35 10.70 6.31
N MET A 444 7.58 10.03 7.42
CA MET A 444 7.39 8.59 7.56
C MET A 444 7.02 8.16 8.97
N PHE A 445 6.51 6.95 9.12
CA PHE A 445 6.22 6.32 10.40
C PHE A 445 6.54 4.83 10.32
N ARG A 446 6.84 4.21 11.46
CA ARG A 446 7.05 2.76 11.54
C ARG A 446 5.74 2.03 11.19
N GLY A 447 5.82 1.09 10.25
CA GLY A 447 4.64 0.34 9.82
C GLY A 447 4.05 -0.50 10.94
N LEU A 448 2.72 -0.65 10.93
CA LEU A 448 2.01 -1.60 11.77
C LEU A 448 2.64 -2.99 11.60
N MET A 449 2.98 -3.67 12.69
CA MET A 449 3.66 -4.98 12.68
C MET A 449 2.76 -6.16 12.26
N ALA A 450 1.87 -5.93 11.31
CA ALA A 450 1.09 -6.95 10.63
C ALA A 450 1.82 -7.55 9.42
N ASN A 451 3.00 -7.05 9.03
CA ASN A 451 3.80 -7.71 7.99
C ASN A 451 4.20 -9.12 8.49
N PRO A 452 3.78 -10.20 7.82
CA PRO A 452 4.11 -11.56 8.25
C PRO A 452 5.63 -11.85 8.24
N LEU A 453 6.41 -11.15 7.41
CA LEU A 453 7.88 -11.20 7.42
C LEU A 453 8.46 -10.76 8.77
N ALA A 454 7.85 -9.79 9.44
CA ALA A 454 8.32 -9.26 10.72
C ALA A 454 8.17 -10.24 11.91
N LYS A 455 7.50 -11.39 11.70
CA LYS A 455 7.29 -12.40 12.74
C LYS A 455 8.65 -13.02 13.13
N ARG A 456 9.04 -12.90 14.40
CA ARG A 456 10.26 -13.56 14.90
C ARG A 456 10.06 -15.07 14.93
N PHE A 457 11.04 -15.79 14.38
CA PHE A 457 11.08 -17.24 14.36
C PHE A 457 12.16 -17.75 15.33
N ALA A 458 11.79 -18.69 16.21
CA ALA A 458 12.69 -19.19 17.26
C ALA A 458 13.73 -20.23 16.79
N SER A 459 13.73 -20.58 15.49
CA SER A 459 14.46 -21.74 14.98
C SER A 459 15.28 -21.45 13.71
N ASP A 460 16.50 -21.99 13.71
CA ASP A 460 17.53 -21.88 12.65
C ASP A 460 17.34 -22.91 11.52
N GLY A 461 16.07 -23.15 11.16
CA GLY A 461 15.65 -24.05 10.10
C GLY A 461 15.96 -23.54 8.69
N PRO A 462 15.91 -24.44 7.68
CA PRO A 462 16.19 -24.09 6.29
C PRO A 462 15.21 -23.03 5.75
N MET A 463 15.70 -22.13 4.91
CA MET A 463 14.95 -20.96 4.46
C MET A 463 15.15 -20.72 2.96
N LEU A 464 14.06 -20.65 2.19
CA LEU A 464 14.06 -20.29 0.78
C LEU A 464 13.36 -18.93 0.58
N LEU A 465 14.03 -18.01 -0.10
CA LEU A 465 13.63 -16.62 -0.31
C LEU A 465 13.48 -16.35 -1.81
N ILE A 466 12.25 -16.20 -2.30
CA ILE A 466 11.93 -16.08 -3.73
C ILE A 466 11.49 -14.64 -4.03
N GLY A 467 12.37 -13.85 -4.65
CA GLY A 467 12.17 -12.41 -4.83
C GLY A 467 12.37 -11.96 -6.28
N ALA A 468 11.42 -11.20 -6.85
CA ALA A 468 11.57 -10.65 -8.20
C ALA A 468 11.66 -9.12 -8.19
N GLY A 469 12.64 -8.56 -8.89
CA GLY A 469 12.96 -7.12 -8.86
C GLY A 469 13.16 -6.65 -7.42
N VAL A 470 12.53 -5.54 -7.03
CA VAL A 470 12.57 -5.01 -5.65
C VAL A 470 11.92 -5.94 -4.61
N GLY A 471 11.24 -7.02 -5.03
CA GLY A 471 10.89 -8.16 -4.20
C GLY A 471 12.06 -8.77 -3.41
N ILE A 472 13.29 -8.63 -3.92
CA ILE A 472 14.51 -9.09 -3.25
C ILE A 472 14.88 -8.26 -2.00
N ALA A 473 14.36 -7.04 -1.88
CA ALA A 473 14.81 -6.07 -0.90
C ALA A 473 14.72 -6.55 0.56
N PRO A 474 13.56 -7.02 1.09
CA PRO A 474 13.48 -7.50 2.46
C PRO A 474 14.42 -8.68 2.76
N PHE A 475 14.67 -9.53 1.77
CA PHE A 475 15.50 -10.73 1.92
C PHE A 475 16.98 -10.44 2.20
N ARG A 476 17.49 -9.28 1.81
CA ARG A 476 18.86 -8.85 2.18
C ARG A 476 19.04 -8.76 3.70
N GLY A 477 18.04 -8.24 4.42
CA GLY A 477 18.06 -8.23 5.90
C GLY A 477 17.97 -9.62 6.54
N PHE A 478 17.18 -10.52 5.95
CA PHE A 478 17.10 -11.92 6.42
C PHE A 478 18.42 -12.67 6.24
N VAL A 479 19.06 -12.53 5.08
CA VAL A 479 20.37 -13.14 4.80
C VAL A 479 21.43 -12.55 5.73
N GLN A 480 21.51 -11.23 5.86
CA GLN A 480 22.44 -10.57 6.78
C GLN A 480 22.31 -11.11 8.22
N ARG A 481 21.08 -11.19 8.77
CA ARG A 481 20.83 -11.78 10.10
C ARG A 481 21.27 -13.24 10.16
N ARG A 482 20.92 -14.05 9.16
CA ARG A 482 21.22 -15.50 9.16
C ARG A 482 22.72 -15.78 9.05
N LEU A 483 23.46 -15.03 8.23
CA LEU A 483 24.90 -15.20 8.06
C LEU A 483 25.73 -14.82 9.30
N GLN A 484 25.15 -14.15 10.31
CA GLN A 484 25.82 -13.96 11.60
C GLN A 484 25.96 -15.27 12.40
N SER A 485 25.08 -16.25 12.16
CA SER A 485 25.14 -17.56 12.81
C SER A 485 25.86 -18.54 11.88
N ALA A 486 27.03 -19.02 12.31
CA ALA A 486 27.79 -20.03 11.55
C ALA A 486 26.97 -21.30 11.25
N ASN A 487 25.98 -21.62 12.09
CA ASN A 487 25.07 -22.76 11.93
C ASN A 487 24.00 -22.57 10.83
N CYS A 488 23.90 -21.36 10.27
CA CYS A 488 22.85 -20.95 9.32
C CYS A 488 23.36 -20.65 7.91
N ALA A 489 24.68 -20.54 7.70
CA ALA A 489 25.26 -20.15 6.41
C ALA A 489 24.83 -21.08 5.26
N ASN A 490 24.81 -22.39 5.50
CA ASN A 490 24.39 -23.40 4.52
C ASN A 490 22.89 -23.77 4.61
N LYS A 491 22.05 -22.86 5.11
CA LYS A 491 20.60 -23.08 5.34
C LYS A 491 19.72 -21.94 4.82
N VAL A 492 20.25 -21.06 3.99
CA VAL A 492 19.51 -19.95 3.38
C VAL A 492 19.80 -19.91 1.88
N TRP A 493 18.72 -19.89 1.10
CA TRP A 493 18.76 -19.84 -0.36
C TRP A 493 17.88 -18.72 -0.87
N VAL A 494 18.34 -18.05 -1.92
CA VAL A 494 17.68 -16.89 -2.53
C VAL A 494 17.54 -17.13 -4.02
N LEU A 495 16.31 -17.08 -4.54
CA LEU A 495 16.02 -17.07 -5.97
C LEU A 495 15.64 -15.65 -6.38
N GLN A 496 16.52 -14.95 -7.10
CA GLN A 496 16.32 -13.57 -7.54
C GLN A 496 15.91 -13.49 -9.01
N GLY A 497 14.68 -13.06 -9.29
CA GLY A 497 14.20 -12.78 -10.64
C GLY A 497 14.59 -11.38 -11.12
N VAL A 498 15.30 -11.30 -12.25
CA VAL A 498 15.68 -10.04 -12.91
C VAL A 498 15.38 -10.08 -14.42
N ARG A 499 15.53 -8.93 -15.11
CA ARG A 499 15.49 -8.88 -16.58
C ARG A 499 16.84 -9.23 -17.18
N ASP A 500 17.84 -8.43 -16.83
CA ASP A 500 19.24 -8.57 -17.22
C ASP A 500 20.12 -8.34 -15.98
N SER A 501 21.05 -9.26 -15.72
CA SER A 501 22.03 -9.18 -14.64
C SER A 501 22.94 -7.95 -14.70
N LEU A 502 23.10 -7.31 -15.86
CA LEU A 502 23.92 -6.10 -15.99
C LEU A 502 23.19 -4.80 -15.59
N LEU A 503 21.86 -4.83 -15.50
CA LEU A 503 21.03 -3.64 -15.34
C LEU A 503 20.13 -3.69 -14.10
N ASP A 504 19.55 -4.85 -13.81
CA ASP A 504 18.47 -5.02 -12.83
C ASP A 504 18.89 -5.89 -11.61
N GLU A 505 20.17 -6.24 -11.49
CA GLU A 505 20.68 -7.09 -10.40
C GLU A 505 20.90 -6.30 -9.10
N LEU A 506 19.78 -5.99 -8.45
CA LEU A 506 19.76 -5.24 -7.19
C LEU A 506 20.64 -5.93 -6.13
N TYR A 507 21.44 -5.13 -5.43
CA TYR A 507 22.31 -5.55 -4.32
C TYR A 507 23.40 -6.59 -4.67
N ARG A 508 23.83 -6.65 -5.93
CA ARG A 508 25.00 -7.45 -6.34
C ARG A 508 26.24 -7.14 -5.48
N GLY A 509 26.88 -8.17 -4.92
CA GLY A 509 28.06 -8.04 -4.06
C GLY A 509 27.76 -7.68 -2.59
N GLU A 510 26.48 -7.60 -2.19
CA GLU A 510 26.07 -7.24 -0.82
C GLU A 510 25.50 -8.44 -0.02
N TRP A 511 25.62 -9.68 -0.53
CA TRP A 511 25.01 -10.88 0.09
C TRP A 511 25.97 -11.73 0.92
N GLY A 512 27.25 -11.36 1.02
CA GLY A 512 28.24 -12.00 1.89
C GLY A 512 29.35 -12.77 1.15
N VAL A 513 30.20 -13.46 1.91
CA VAL A 513 31.48 -14.01 1.43
C VAL A 513 31.33 -15.16 0.44
N GLU A 514 30.16 -15.81 0.36
CA GLU A 514 29.85 -16.89 -0.57
C GLU A 514 28.51 -16.67 -1.29
N GLU A 515 28.31 -15.45 -1.81
CA GLU A 515 27.09 -14.99 -2.50
C GLU A 515 26.56 -15.98 -3.55
N GLU A 516 27.43 -16.62 -4.34
CA GLU A 516 27.08 -17.61 -5.38
C GLU A 516 26.44 -18.90 -4.82
N LYS A 517 26.71 -19.25 -3.55
CA LYS A 517 26.07 -20.42 -2.90
C LYS A 517 24.71 -20.08 -2.30
N VAL A 518 24.53 -18.82 -1.91
CA VAL A 518 23.29 -18.33 -1.27
C VAL A 518 22.27 -17.88 -2.32
N ARG A 519 22.71 -17.28 -3.43
CA ARG A 519 21.83 -16.55 -4.36
C ARG A 519 21.95 -17.05 -5.80
N THR A 520 20.84 -17.60 -6.31
CA THR A 520 20.66 -17.90 -7.74
C THR A 520 19.95 -16.73 -8.42
N VAL A 521 20.53 -16.19 -9.50
CA VAL A 521 19.94 -15.10 -10.29
C VAL A 521 19.31 -15.65 -11.57
N VAL A 522 18.01 -15.43 -11.75
CA VAL A 522 17.20 -15.92 -12.88
C VAL A 522 16.89 -14.76 -13.82
N GLN A 523 17.20 -14.90 -15.10
CA GLN A 523 17.15 -13.82 -16.10
C GLN A 523 16.05 -14.05 -17.14
N SER A 524 15.10 -13.11 -17.19
CA SER A 524 13.92 -13.20 -18.07
C SER A 524 14.12 -12.58 -19.46
N ARG A 525 15.20 -11.82 -19.70
CA ARG A 525 15.45 -11.16 -21.00
C ARG A 525 16.83 -11.41 -21.61
N ARG A 526 17.65 -12.25 -20.97
CA ARG A 526 19.03 -12.49 -21.42
C ARG A 526 19.43 -13.95 -21.25
N GLY A 527 20.04 -14.51 -22.30
CA GLY A 527 20.36 -15.94 -22.36
C GLY A 527 19.09 -16.77 -22.56
N GLU A 528 18.96 -17.85 -21.80
CA GLU A 528 17.76 -18.68 -21.78
C GLU A 528 16.68 -17.99 -20.94
N SER A 529 15.65 -17.45 -21.60
CA SER A 529 14.58 -16.67 -20.97
C SER A 529 13.81 -17.50 -19.93
N LYS A 530 14.09 -17.27 -18.64
CA LYS A 530 13.47 -17.95 -17.50
C LYS A 530 12.96 -16.94 -16.47
N TYR A 531 11.90 -17.29 -15.77
CA TYR A 531 11.43 -16.59 -14.57
C TYR A 531 11.62 -17.48 -13.34
N VAL A 532 11.42 -16.89 -12.16
CA VAL A 532 11.65 -17.57 -10.88
C VAL A 532 10.79 -18.83 -10.70
N GLN A 533 9.59 -18.89 -11.28
CA GLN A 533 8.74 -20.08 -11.15
C GLN A 533 9.19 -21.28 -12.00
N GLU A 534 9.97 -21.07 -13.08
CA GLU A 534 10.64 -22.19 -13.74
C GLU A 534 11.82 -22.68 -12.90
N GLU A 535 12.56 -21.77 -12.24
CA GLU A 535 13.68 -22.16 -11.38
C GLU A 535 13.23 -22.88 -10.09
N VAL A 536 12.06 -22.52 -9.53
CA VAL A 536 11.40 -23.27 -8.45
C VAL A 536 11.15 -24.73 -8.85
N ARG A 537 10.73 -24.98 -10.11
CA ARG A 537 10.56 -26.36 -10.63
C ARG A 537 11.90 -27.05 -10.89
N ASN A 538 12.89 -26.35 -11.43
CA ASN A 538 14.23 -26.89 -11.64
C ASN A 538 14.88 -27.34 -10.31
N GLN A 539 14.69 -26.54 -9.25
CA GLN A 539 15.22 -26.80 -7.90
C GLN A 539 14.20 -27.53 -6.99
N ALA A 540 13.32 -28.35 -7.57
CA ALA A 540 12.25 -29.06 -6.83
C ALA A 540 12.75 -29.83 -5.59
N ASP A 541 13.93 -30.46 -5.66
CA ASP A 541 14.53 -31.18 -4.53
C ASP A 541 14.91 -30.24 -3.37
N LEU A 542 15.44 -29.04 -3.67
CA LEU A 542 15.74 -28.03 -2.66
C LEU A 542 14.45 -27.47 -2.06
N VAL A 543 13.48 -27.09 -2.90
CA VAL A 543 12.19 -26.55 -2.47
C VAL A 543 11.49 -27.54 -1.52
N TRP A 544 11.46 -28.82 -1.89
CA TRP A 544 10.90 -29.89 -1.05
C TRP A 544 11.70 -30.11 0.23
N TYR A 545 13.03 -30.18 0.16
CA TYR A 545 13.91 -30.29 1.34
C TYR A 545 13.65 -29.16 2.35
N VAL A 546 13.49 -27.92 1.87
CA VAL A 546 13.18 -26.76 2.72
C VAL A 546 11.80 -26.92 3.33
N ILE A 547 10.71 -27.01 2.55
CA ILE A 547 9.34 -26.93 3.11
C ILE A 547 8.93 -28.16 3.92
N ASN A 548 9.53 -29.33 3.65
CA ASN A 548 9.26 -30.57 4.38
C ASN A 548 10.03 -30.67 5.70
N ALA A 549 11.03 -29.81 5.94
CA ALA A 549 11.70 -29.74 7.24
C ALA A 549 10.73 -29.20 8.32
N LEU A 550 10.85 -29.74 9.55
CA LEU A 550 9.99 -29.38 10.70
C LEU A 550 9.90 -27.87 10.95
N ASP A 551 11.01 -27.16 10.73
CA ASP A 551 11.13 -25.73 10.93
C ASP A 551 11.54 -24.95 9.66
N GLY A 552 11.37 -25.59 8.51
CA GLY A 552 11.64 -25.01 7.21
C GLY A 552 10.64 -23.94 6.79
N ARG A 553 11.09 -22.95 6.01
CA ARG A 553 10.30 -21.78 5.63
C ARG A 553 10.54 -21.33 4.19
N VAL A 554 9.47 -20.94 3.51
CA VAL A 554 9.48 -20.40 2.15
C VAL A 554 8.83 -19.01 2.18
N PHE A 555 9.54 -18.01 1.67
CA PHE A 555 9.07 -16.64 1.57
C PHE A 555 9.05 -16.18 0.11
N VAL A 556 7.99 -15.50 -0.30
CA VAL A 556 7.81 -14.98 -1.67
C VAL A 556 7.51 -13.48 -1.61
N CYS A 557 8.29 -12.66 -2.33
CA CYS A 557 8.10 -11.21 -2.38
C CYS A 557 8.23 -10.63 -3.79
N GLY A 558 7.39 -9.67 -4.13
CA GLY A 558 7.38 -9.00 -5.44
C GLY A 558 5.97 -8.80 -5.98
N SER A 559 5.81 -8.74 -7.30
CA SER A 559 4.49 -8.51 -7.89
C SER A 559 3.59 -9.74 -7.76
N GLY A 560 2.35 -9.56 -7.29
CA GLY A 560 1.38 -10.66 -7.18
C GLY A 560 0.95 -11.19 -8.54
N LYS A 561 0.68 -10.28 -9.47
CA LYS A 561 0.28 -10.59 -10.86
C LYS A 561 1.43 -11.23 -11.63
N GLY A 562 1.21 -12.43 -12.14
CA GLY A 562 2.18 -13.19 -12.93
C GLY A 562 3.26 -13.87 -12.09
N MET A 563 4.03 -13.12 -11.28
CA MET A 563 5.12 -13.71 -10.50
C MET A 563 4.60 -14.50 -9.29
N GLY A 564 3.83 -13.87 -8.39
CA GLY A 564 3.28 -14.54 -7.21
C GLY A 564 2.45 -15.78 -7.56
N GLU A 565 1.52 -15.63 -8.50
CA GLU A 565 0.67 -16.72 -9.02
C GLU A 565 1.48 -17.83 -9.70
N GLY A 566 2.48 -17.46 -10.50
CA GLY A 566 3.36 -18.42 -11.17
C GLY A 566 4.18 -19.24 -10.17
N VAL A 567 4.70 -18.58 -9.13
CA VAL A 567 5.44 -19.24 -8.05
C VAL A 567 4.53 -20.13 -7.22
N GLU A 568 3.32 -19.70 -6.85
CA GLU A 568 2.36 -20.53 -6.12
C GLU A 568 2.01 -21.81 -6.90
N ALA A 569 1.74 -21.70 -8.21
CA ALA A 569 1.53 -22.86 -9.07
C ALA A 569 2.77 -23.77 -9.13
N ALA A 570 3.97 -23.21 -9.26
CA ALA A 570 5.22 -23.99 -9.26
C ALA A 570 5.50 -24.71 -7.93
N LEU A 571 5.13 -24.09 -6.80
CA LEU A 571 5.24 -24.70 -5.47
C LEU A 571 4.26 -25.88 -5.32
N ILE A 572 3.06 -25.78 -5.87
CA ILE A 572 2.09 -26.89 -5.94
C ILE A 572 2.64 -28.02 -6.82
N ASP A 573 3.17 -27.72 -8.02
CA ASP A 573 3.79 -28.72 -8.91
C ASP A 573 4.92 -29.50 -8.20
N VAL A 574 5.77 -28.81 -7.43
CA VAL A 574 6.83 -29.43 -6.63
C VAL A 574 6.27 -30.34 -5.54
N ALA A 575 5.23 -29.91 -4.82
CA ALA A 575 4.61 -30.72 -3.78
C ALA A 575 3.94 -31.99 -4.34
N MET A 576 3.33 -31.91 -5.53
CA MET A 576 2.83 -33.09 -6.25
C MET A 576 3.99 -34.02 -6.63
N ALA A 577 5.02 -33.50 -7.30
CA ALA A 577 6.13 -34.29 -7.84
C ALA A 577 7.06 -34.91 -6.78
N LYS A 578 7.27 -34.25 -5.63
CA LYS A 578 8.20 -34.70 -4.58
C LYS A 578 7.50 -35.25 -3.33
N GLY A 579 6.28 -34.83 -3.05
CA GLY A 579 5.43 -35.37 -1.98
C GLY A 579 4.57 -36.55 -2.40
N ASN A 580 4.49 -36.87 -3.70
CA ASN A 580 3.56 -37.85 -4.27
C ASN A 580 2.10 -37.54 -3.89
N LEU A 581 1.75 -36.25 -3.94
CA LEU A 581 0.43 -35.72 -3.64
C LEU A 581 -0.36 -35.47 -4.93
N ASN A 582 -1.67 -35.57 -4.88
CA ASN A 582 -2.54 -35.06 -5.94
C ASN A 582 -2.69 -33.52 -5.85
N MET A 583 -3.36 -32.90 -6.84
CA MET A 583 -3.51 -31.44 -6.92
C MET A 583 -4.24 -30.83 -5.71
N GLU A 584 -5.28 -31.49 -5.22
CA GLU A 584 -6.09 -31.01 -4.08
C GLU A 584 -5.28 -31.14 -2.77
N GLU A 585 -4.61 -32.28 -2.58
CA GLU A 585 -3.70 -32.53 -1.46
C GLU A 585 -2.52 -31.56 -1.43
N ALA A 586 -1.91 -31.26 -2.59
CA ALA A 586 -0.80 -30.33 -2.72
C ALA A 586 -1.24 -28.87 -2.46
N THR A 587 -2.44 -28.49 -2.89
CA THR A 587 -3.03 -27.18 -2.58
C THR A 587 -3.27 -27.04 -1.08
N LEU A 588 -3.95 -28.03 -0.48
CA LEU A 588 -4.22 -28.08 0.96
C LEU A 588 -2.93 -28.13 1.80
N PHE A 589 -1.87 -28.79 1.31
CA PHE A 589 -0.55 -28.77 1.95
C PHE A 589 -0.01 -27.33 2.05
N TRP A 590 -0.05 -26.54 0.97
CA TRP A 590 0.42 -25.17 0.98
C TRP A 590 -0.48 -24.22 1.80
N GLU A 591 -1.80 -24.45 1.84
CA GLU A 591 -2.71 -23.75 2.75
C GLU A 591 -2.33 -24.00 4.22
N ASN A 592 -2.15 -25.26 4.62
CA ASN A 592 -1.68 -25.62 5.97
C ASN A 592 -0.30 -25.00 6.30
N LYS A 593 0.63 -24.97 5.33
CA LYS A 593 1.93 -24.29 5.50
C LYS A 593 1.79 -22.77 5.67
N LYS A 594 0.79 -22.15 5.03
CA LYS A 594 0.46 -20.73 5.16
C LYS A 594 -0.10 -20.41 6.54
N GLU A 595 -1.05 -21.21 7.03
CA GLU A 595 -1.61 -21.09 8.38
C GLU A 595 -0.55 -21.28 9.47
N ALA A 596 0.34 -22.26 9.31
CA ALA A 596 1.48 -22.48 10.20
C ALA A 596 2.53 -21.35 10.17
N GLY A 597 2.47 -20.43 9.18
CA GLY A 597 3.50 -19.41 8.94
C GLY A 597 4.84 -20.00 8.50
N GLN A 598 4.82 -21.16 7.84
CA GLN A 598 5.97 -21.75 7.16
C GLN A 598 6.04 -21.29 5.69
N TYR A 599 4.91 -20.98 5.07
CA TYR A 599 4.83 -20.31 3.77
C TYR A 599 4.28 -18.89 3.95
N ILE A 600 5.01 -17.89 3.47
CA ILE A 600 4.61 -16.48 3.55
C ILE A 600 4.84 -15.80 2.20
N ALA A 601 3.76 -15.29 1.60
CA ALA A 601 3.81 -14.45 0.42
C ALA A 601 3.45 -13.00 0.77
N GLU A 602 4.37 -12.06 0.59
CA GLU A 602 4.11 -10.61 0.61
C GLU A 602 4.20 -10.08 -0.82
N THR A 603 3.07 -10.06 -1.51
CA THR A 603 2.97 -9.65 -2.92
C THR A 603 2.10 -8.41 -3.11
N TRP A 604 2.45 -7.58 -4.10
CA TRP A 604 1.83 -6.28 -4.40
C TRP A 604 1.60 -6.00 -5.90
#